data_AF-D0NPB6-F1
#
_entry.id   AF-D0NPB6-F1
#
_cell.length_a   1.000
_cell.length_b   1.000
_cell.length_c   1.000
_cell.angle_alpha   90.00
_cell.angle_beta   90.00
_cell.angle_gamma   90.00
#
_symmetry.space_group_name_H-M   'P 1'
#
loop_
_entity.id
_entity.type
_entity.pdbx_description
1 polymer ?
#
loop_
_entity_poly.entity_id
_entity_poly.type
_entity_poly.pdbx_seq_one_letter_code
_entity_poly.pdbx_strand_id
1 'polypeptide(L)'
;MVANNTEAHKCKFAITVDLKEGNSTGVSAADRSRTIRALADAKIGPTAFNRPGHIFPLLAQEGGVMVRAGHTEAAIDLARLAGVKPVGYLCEIMGDDGRMLRCPQLQEFSKTPSLPLVTISDLIRFRVRTETLVERTKAKATTISTPFGEFSSLEYKSLVQEDQTYHALVFGNVSGQKNVPVS
;
A
#
# COMPACT_ATOMS: atom_id res chain seq x y z
N MET A 1 13.07 -10.36 -8.66
CA MET A 1 14.32 -10.31 -9.47
C MET A 1 15.33 -11.34 -8.97
N VAL A 2 15.56 -11.42 -7.65
CA VAL A 2 16.38 -12.45 -7.01
C VAL A 2 15.53 -13.36 -6.12
N ALA A 3 15.94 -14.62 -5.94
CA ALA A 3 15.21 -15.58 -5.12
C ALA A 3 15.27 -15.24 -3.62
N ASN A 4 16.43 -14.77 -3.14
CA ASN A 4 16.61 -14.34 -1.75
C ASN A 4 16.91 -12.82 -1.72
N ASN A 5 15.92 -12.03 -1.34
CA ASN A 5 16.09 -10.58 -1.22
C ASN A 5 16.75 -10.23 0.12
N THR A 6 18.00 -9.78 0.10
CA THR A 6 18.78 -9.40 1.28
C THR A 6 18.68 -7.91 1.63
N GLU A 7 17.99 -7.10 0.84
CA GLU A 7 17.80 -5.66 1.08
C GLU A 7 17.04 -5.41 2.41
N ALA A 8 17.30 -4.28 3.05
CA ALA A 8 16.81 -3.96 4.40
C ALA A 8 15.29 -3.78 4.44
N HIS A 9 14.72 -3.12 3.44
CA HIS A 9 13.28 -2.86 3.32
C HIS A 9 12.52 -3.92 2.52
N LYS A 10 13.22 -4.98 2.09
CA LYS A 10 12.71 -6.13 1.31
C LYS A 10 11.85 -5.68 0.13
N CYS A 11 12.24 -4.61 -0.55
CA CYS A 11 11.45 -4.08 -1.67
C CYS A 11 11.30 -5.13 -2.78
N LYS A 12 10.06 -5.44 -3.16
CA LYS A 12 9.75 -6.57 -4.06
C LYS A 12 9.91 -6.17 -5.53
N PHE A 13 11.15 -6.05 -5.98
CA PHE A 13 11.47 -5.83 -7.39
C PHE A 13 11.11 -7.06 -8.24
N ALA A 14 10.31 -6.85 -9.28
CA ALA A 14 10.09 -7.82 -10.34
C ALA A 14 11.27 -7.82 -11.35
N ILE A 15 11.18 -8.65 -12.38
CA ILE A 15 12.12 -8.61 -13.51
C ILE A 15 11.91 -7.27 -14.24
N THR A 16 13.00 -6.58 -14.62
CA THR A 16 12.87 -5.34 -15.40
C THR A 16 12.31 -5.60 -16.78
N VAL A 17 11.60 -4.61 -17.32
CA VAL A 17 10.88 -4.74 -18.57
C VAL A 17 10.97 -3.49 -19.43
N ASP A 18 10.86 -3.69 -20.75
CA ASP A 18 10.54 -2.66 -21.73
C ASP A 18 9.43 -3.17 -22.65
N LEU A 19 8.57 -2.27 -23.12
CA LEU A 19 7.63 -2.59 -24.19
C LEU A 19 8.40 -2.92 -25.47
N LYS A 20 8.03 -3.99 -26.18
CA LYS A 20 8.66 -4.40 -27.44
C LYS A 20 8.38 -3.44 -28.57
N GLU A 21 7.10 -3.15 -28.78
CA GLU A 21 6.64 -2.38 -29.93
C GLU A 21 6.60 -0.90 -29.60
N GLY A 22 7.10 -0.08 -30.53
CA GLY A 22 7.10 1.38 -30.39
C GLY A 22 8.19 1.93 -29.47
N ASN A 23 9.02 1.09 -28.84
CA ASN A 23 10.23 1.54 -28.15
C ASN A 23 11.46 1.39 -29.04
N SER A 24 12.49 2.17 -28.73
CA SER A 24 13.80 2.09 -29.35
C SER A 24 14.78 1.38 -28.41
N THR A 25 15.60 2.14 -27.69
CA THR A 25 16.52 1.63 -26.67
C THR A 25 15.84 1.39 -25.32
N GLY A 26 14.63 1.93 -25.10
CA GLY A 26 13.88 1.76 -23.85
C GLY A 26 14.15 2.82 -22.77
N VAL A 27 15.31 3.50 -22.80
CA VAL A 27 15.74 4.41 -21.72
C VAL A 27 15.08 5.80 -21.78
N SER A 28 14.65 6.24 -22.97
CA SER A 28 14.11 7.59 -23.16
C SER A 28 12.85 7.82 -22.31
N ALA A 29 12.55 9.07 -21.98
CA ALA A 29 11.33 9.40 -21.25
C ALA A 29 10.06 8.92 -21.99
N ALA A 30 10.07 9.02 -23.33
CA ALA A 30 8.97 8.54 -24.17
C ALA A 30 8.82 7.02 -24.11
N ASP A 31 9.91 6.27 -24.24
CA ASP A 31 9.90 4.80 -24.23
C ASP A 31 9.50 4.27 -22.85
N ARG A 32 10.08 4.81 -21.78
CA ARG A 32 9.71 4.49 -20.39
C ARG A 32 8.23 4.77 -20.13
N SER A 33 7.71 5.90 -20.60
CA SER A 33 6.29 6.24 -20.47
C SER A 33 5.37 5.28 -21.22
N ARG A 34 5.76 4.82 -22.42
CA ARG A 34 5.02 3.78 -23.17
C ARG A 34 5.02 2.47 -22.40
N THR A 35 6.17 2.03 -21.89
CA THR A 35 6.27 0.83 -21.05
C THR A 35 5.37 0.91 -19.82
N ILE A 36 5.37 2.04 -19.09
CA ILE A 36 4.53 2.23 -17.90
C ILE A 36 3.04 2.18 -18.26
N ARG A 37 2.63 2.88 -19.33
CA ARG A 37 1.23 2.82 -19.81
C ARG A 37 0.82 1.40 -20.20
N ALA A 38 1.72 0.66 -20.84
CA ALA A 38 1.45 -0.72 -21.23
C ALA A 38 1.30 -1.64 -20.01
N LEU A 39 2.12 -1.47 -18.97
CA LEU A 39 1.97 -2.19 -17.69
C LEU A 39 0.63 -1.89 -16.99
N ALA A 40 0.08 -0.69 -17.19
CA ALA A 40 -1.23 -0.31 -16.67
C ALA A 40 -2.42 -0.80 -17.54
N ASP A 41 -2.17 -1.40 -18.71
CA ASP A 41 -3.22 -1.89 -19.60
C ASP A 41 -3.44 -3.40 -19.45
N ALA A 42 -4.60 -3.78 -18.93
CA ALA A 42 -5.01 -5.17 -18.74
C ALA A 42 -5.17 -5.94 -20.05
N LYS A 43 -5.26 -5.26 -21.20
CA LYS A 43 -5.29 -5.89 -22.53
C LYS A 43 -3.91 -6.33 -23.02
N ILE A 44 -2.85 -5.78 -22.44
CA ILE A 44 -1.47 -6.06 -22.89
C ILE A 44 -0.91 -7.23 -22.08
N GLY A 45 -0.69 -8.34 -22.77
CA GLY A 45 -0.16 -9.56 -22.17
C GLY A 45 1.36 -9.52 -21.92
N PRO A 46 1.88 -10.49 -21.14
CA PRO A 46 3.29 -10.55 -20.75
C PRO A 46 4.28 -10.71 -21.92
N THR A 47 3.81 -11.21 -23.07
CA THR A 47 4.59 -11.43 -24.31
C THR A 47 4.94 -10.13 -25.02
N ALA A 48 4.23 -9.03 -24.73
CA ALA A 48 4.51 -7.70 -25.28
C ALA A 48 5.77 -7.04 -24.70
N PHE A 49 6.37 -7.63 -23.66
CA PHE A 49 7.50 -7.04 -22.95
C PHE A 49 8.80 -7.81 -23.17
N ASN A 50 9.88 -7.08 -23.40
CA ASN A 50 11.25 -7.56 -23.31
C ASN A 50 11.68 -7.68 -21.84
N ARG A 51 12.58 -8.63 -21.56
CA ARG A 51 13.21 -8.85 -20.26
C ARG A 51 14.70 -9.18 -20.51
N PRO A 52 15.67 -8.45 -19.93
CA PRO A 52 15.50 -7.26 -19.08
C PRO A 52 15.00 -6.02 -19.86
N GLY A 53 14.79 -4.91 -19.15
CA GLY A 53 14.51 -3.58 -19.71
C GLY A 53 14.80 -2.44 -18.70
N HIS A 54 14.23 -1.26 -18.94
CA HIS A 54 14.56 -0.02 -18.20
C HIS A 54 13.49 0.43 -17.19
N ILE A 55 12.33 -0.21 -17.17
CA ILE A 55 11.35 -0.06 -16.08
C ILE A 55 11.59 -1.14 -15.03
N PHE A 56 11.48 -0.76 -13.76
CA PHE A 56 11.68 -1.60 -12.58
C PHE A 56 10.34 -1.80 -11.87
N PRO A 57 9.52 -2.81 -12.26
CA PRO A 57 8.23 -3.00 -11.61
C PRO A 57 8.42 -3.43 -10.16
N LEU A 58 7.59 -2.87 -9.28
CA LEU A 58 7.54 -3.20 -7.87
C LEU A 58 6.19 -3.86 -7.57
N LEU A 59 6.22 -4.91 -6.75
CA LEU A 59 5.01 -5.61 -6.31
C LEU A 59 4.60 -5.10 -4.93
N ALA A 60 3.48 -4.37 -4.87
CA ALA A 60 2.87 -4.00 -3.59
C ALA A 60 2.34 -5.24 -2.87
N GLN A 61 2.34 -5.21 -1.55
CA GLN A 61 1.64 -6.22 -0.76
C GLN A 61 0.12 -6.03 -0.86
N GLU A 62 -0.59 -7.16 -0.83
CA GLU A 62 -2.03 -7.17 -0.65
C GLU A 62 -2.38 -6.50 0.69
N GLY A 63 -3.46 -5.72 0.71
CA GLY A 63 -3.81 -4.82 1.83
C GLY A 63 -3.11 -3.44 1.83
N GLY A 64 -2.07 -3.24 1.02
CA GLY A 64 -1.44 -1.93 0.80
C GLY A 64 -0.76 -1.37 2.05
N VAL A 65 -0.90 -0.07 2.32
CA VAL A 65 -0.17 0.62 3.40
C VAL A 65 -0.52 0.11 4.79
N MET A 66 -1.65 -0.60 4.91
CA MET A 66 -2.10 -1.24 6.16
C MET A 66 -1.26 -2.47 6.52
N VAL A 67 -0.60 -3.09 5.54
CA VAL A 67 0.26 -4.26 5.74
C VAL A 67 1.73 -3.85 5.72
N ARG A 68 2.10 -2.98 4.78
CA ARG A 68 3.46 -2.44 4.67
C ARG A 68 3.41 -0.95 4.38
N ALA A 69 3.92 -0.16 5.33
CA ALA A 69 4.02 1.30 5.20
C ALA A 69 5.16 1.72 4.25
N GLY A 70 5.05 1.38 2.97
CA GLY A 70 6.04 1.70 1.93
C GLY A 70 5.48 2.56 0.80
N HIS A 71 6.36 3.24 0.07
CA HIS A 71 5.99 4.05 -1.10
C HIS A 71 5.36 3.20 -2.21
N THR A 72 5.78 1.94 -2.34
CA THR A 72 5.19 0.97 -3.28
C THR A 72 3.71 0.80 -3.01
N GLU A 73 3.34 0.48 -1.76
CA GLU A 73 1.95 0.32 -1.36
C GLU A 73 1.16 1.63 -1.46
N ALA A 74 1.77 2.75 -1.03
CA ALA A 74 1.13 4.06 -1.09
C ALA A 74 0.75 4.47 -2.52
N ALA A 75 1.60 4.21 -3.52
CA ALA A 75 1.31 4.51 -4.92
C ALA A 75 0.08 3.75 -5.43
N ILE A 76 -0.06 2.48 -5.04
CA ILE A 76 -1.19 1.64 -5.43
C ILE A 76 -2.47 2.04 -4.69
N ASP A 77 -2.37 2.34 -3.40
CA ASP A 77 -3.53 2.76 -2.61
C ASP A 77 -4.06 4.13 -3.04
N LEU A 78 -3.19 5.09 -3.36
CA LEU A 78 -3.62 6.36 -3.94
C LEU A 78 -4.33 6.17 -5.28
N ALA A 79 -3.85 5.28 -6.14
CA ALA A 79 -4.51 4.95 -7.39
C ALA A 79 -5.90 4.33 -7.17
N ARG A 80 -6.05 3.43 -6.17
CA ARG A 80 -7.34 2.87 -5.76
C ARG A 80 -8.30 3.95 -5.25
N LEU A 81 -7.84 4.84 -4.38
CA LEU A 81 -8.64 5.93 -3.83
C LEU A 81 -9.08 6.93 -4.90
N ALA A 82 -8.28 7.10 -5.96
CA ALA A 82 -8.65 7.91 -7.12
C ALA A 82 -9.62 7.20 -8.08
N GLY A 83 -10.01 5.95 -7.83
CA GLY A 83 -10.91 5.17 -8.69
C GLY A 83 -10.28 4.76 -10.03
N VAL A 84 -8.95 4.81 -10.14
CA VAL A 84 -8.22 4.38 -11.34
C VAL A 84 -7.60 3.01 -11.13
N LYS A 85 -7.01 2.45 -12.20
CA LYS A 85 -6.34 1.15 -12.11
C LYS A 85 -5.22 1.22 -11.06
N PRO A 86 -5.04 0.17 -10.23
CA PRO A 86 -4.07 0.13 -9.14
C PRO A 86 -2.64 -0.09 -9.69
N VAL A 87 -2.14 0.86 -10.48
CA VAL A 87 -0.79 0.87 -11.05
C VAL A 87 -0.26 2.29 -10.90
N GLY A 88 0.87 2.43 -10.21
CA GLY A 88 1.52 3.70 -9.95
C GLY A 88 2.93 3.74 -10.54
N TYR A 89 3.40 4.96 -10.83
CA TYR A 89 4.80 5.24 -11.07
C TYR A 89 5.34 6.08 -9.92
N LEU A 90 6.51 5.72 -9.42
CA LEU A 90 7.19 6.46 -8.35
C LEU A 90 8.66 6.60 -8.69
N CYS A 91 9.25 7.69 -8.21
CA CYS A 91 10.67 7.97 -8.28
C CYS A 91 10.98 8.90 -7.10
N GLU A 92 12.09 8.66 -6.42
CA GLU A 92 12.51 9.53 -5.35
C GLU A 92 13.09 10.85 -5.88
N ILE A 93 12.89 11.91 -5.10
CA ILE A 93 13.32 13.26 -5.47
C ILE A 93 14.71 13.53 -4.89
N MET A 94 15.64 13.82 -5.78
CA MET A 94 17.01 14.17 -5.47
C MET A 94 17.23 15.67 -5.70
N GLY A 95 18.01 16.31 -4.84
CA GLY A 95 18.46 17.69 -5.03
C GLY A 95 19.63 17.76 -6.00
N ASP A 96 19.97 18.99 -6.42
CA ASP A 96 21.09 19.24 -7.34
C ASP A 96 22.45 18.86 -6.74
N ASP A 97 22.54 18.76 -5.41
CA ASP A 97 23.71 18.27 -4.67
C ASP A 97 23.88 16.73 -4.72
N GLY A 98 22.98 16.04 -5.45
CA GLY A 98 22.96 14.59 -5.56
C GLY A 98 22.43 13.87 -4.32
N ARG A 99 21.94 14.61 -3.31
CA ARG A 99 21.38 14.04 -2.09
C ARG A 99 19.87 13.96 -2.17
N MET A 100 19.32 12.98 -1.45
CA MET A 100 17.88 12.80 -1.35
C MET A 100 17.25 13.95 -0.56
N LEU A 101 16.21 14.57 -1.10
CA LEU A 101 15.51 15.64 -0.39
C LEU A 101 14.82 15.09 0.87
N ARG A 102 14.86 15.88 1.95
CA ARG A 102 14.17 15.59 3.23
C ARG A 102 12.89 16.43 3.36
N CYS A 103 12.05 16.11 4.36
CA CYS A 103 10.75 16.76 4.54
C CYS A 103 10.75 18.30 4.41
N PRO A 104 11.66 19.05 5.04
CA PRO A 104 11.67 20.52 4.87
C PRO A 104 11.90 20.95 3.42
N GLN A 105 12.79 20.27 2.70
CA GLN A 105 13.08 20.56 1.29
C GLN A 105 11.91 20.13 0.39
N LEU A 106 11.27 18.99 0.69
CA LEU A 106 10.09 18.53 -0.04
C LEU A 106 8.90 19.47 0.12
N GLN A 107 8.72 20.07 1.30
CA GLN A 107 7.70 21.09 1.56
C GLN A 107 7.92 22.36 0.72
N GLU A 108 9.17 22.77 0.50
CA GLU A 108 9.47 23.87 -0.40
C GLU A 108 9.30 23.47 -1.87
N PHE A 109 9.79 22.29 -2.25
CA PHE A 109 9.64 21.74 -3.60
C PHE A 109 8.17 21.62 -4.01
N SER A 110 7.29 21.19 -3.10
CA SER A 110 5.87 21.02 -3.37
C SER A 110 5.09 22.32 -3.56
N LYS A 111 5.69 23.49 -3.28
CA LYS A 111 5.05 24.78 -3.55
C LYS A 111 5.16 25.16 -5.02
N THR A 112 6.29 24.84 -5.64
CA THR A 112 6.60 25.20 -7.04
C THR A 112 7.30 24.02 -7.71
N PRO A 113 6.57 23.10 -8.36
CA PRO A 113 5.15 23.13 -8.72
C PRO A 113 4.20 22.87 -7.54
N SER A 114 2.97 23.42 -7.57
CA SER A 114 1.92 23.25 -6.55
C SER A 114 1.42 21.80 -6.48
N LEU A 115 2.22 20.92 -5.87
CA LEU A 115 1.98 19.50 -5.75
C LEU A 115 1.43 19.17 -4.35
N PRO A 116 0.42 18.28 -4.23
CA PRO A 116 0.02 17.75 -2.95
C PRO A 116 1.19 17.01 -2.28
N LEU A 117 1.48 17.36 -1.03
CA LEU A 117 2.41 16.63 -0.17
C LEU A 117 1.61 15.91 0.92
N VAL A 118 1.73 14.59 0.97
CA VAL A 118 1.04 13.74 1.96
C VAL A 118 2.04 12.79 2.61
N THR A 119 1.73 12.32 3.81
CA THR A 119 2.51 11.29 4.48
C THR A 119 1.83 9.93 4.40
N ILE A 120 2.61 8.84 4.41
CA ILE A 120 2.06 7.48 4.49
C ILE A 120 1.25 7.31 5.79
N SER A 121 1.68 7.95 6.89
CA SER A 121 0.93 7.91 8.15
C SER A 121 -0.46 8.53 8.02
N ASP A 122 -0.57 9.66 7.32
CA ASP A 122 -1.87 10.30 7.09
C ASP A 122 -2.73 9.49 6.11
N LEU A 123 -2.12 8.84 5.11
CA LEU A 123 -2.84 7.90 4.24
C LEU A 123 -3.40 6.71 5.02
N ILE A 124 -2.62 6.13 5.94
CA ILE A 124 -3.08 5.05 6.84
C ILE A 124 -4.27 5.55 7.68
N ARG A 125 -4.13 6.71 8.34
CA ARG A 125 -5.21 7.31 9.15
C ARG A 125 -6.46 7.58 8.33
N PHE A 126 -6.30 8.05 7.10
CA PHE A 126 -7.40 8.30 6.18
C PHE A 126 -8.15 7.00 5.90
N ARG A 127 -7.45 5.95 5.44
CA ARG A 127 -8.05 4.64 5.14
C ARG A 127 -8.75 4.02 6.35
N VAL A 128 -8.13 4.07 7.54
CA VAL A 128 -8.74 3.59 8.79
C VAL A 128 -10.06 4.29 9.13
N ARG A 129 -10.16 5.58 8.83
CA ARG A 129 -11.37 6.37 9.12
C ARG A 129 -12.48 6.17 8.08
N THR A 130 -12.12 5.87 6.83
CA THR A 130 -13.07 5.85 5.71
C THR A 130 -13.45 4.47 5.22
N GLU A 131 -12.67 3.43 5.54
CA GLU A 131 -12.87 2.06 5.07
C GLU A 131 -13.27 1.13 6.21
N THR A 132 -14.05 0.10 5.90
CA THR A 132 -14.26 -1.04 6.81
C THR A 132 -13.10 -2.01 6.63
N LEU A 133 -12.25 -2.13 7.66
CA LEU A 133 -11.01 -2.92 7.61
C LEU A 133 -11.13 -4.29 8.28
N VAL A 134 -12.20 -4.52 9.04
CA VAL A 134 -12.47 -5.76 9.75
C VAL A 134 -13.93 -6.15 9.59
N GLU A 135 -14.19 -7.44 9.57
CA GLU A 135 -15.54 -8.01 9.54
C GLU A 135 -15.75 -8.90 10.76
N ARG A 136 -16.88 -8.73 11.46
CA ARG A 136 -17.23 -9.62 12.56
C ARG A 136 -17.53 -11.00 12.02
N THR A 137 -16.90 -12.04 12.57
CA THR A 137 -17.14 -13.41 12.09
C THR A 137 -18.51 -13.91 12.53
N LYS A 138 -19.04 -14.92 11.81
CA LYS A 138 -20.33 -15.56 12.16
C LYS A 138 -20.23 -16.46 13.40
N ALA A 139 -19.04 -16.59 13.99
CA ALA A 139 -18.86 -17.34 15.23
C ALA A 139 -19.72 -16.74 16.34
N LYS A 140 -20.36 -17.60 17.14
CA LYS A 140 -21.04 -17.16 18.34
C LYS A 140 -20.01 -16.58 19.31
N ALA A 141 -20.40 -15.52 20.02
CA ALA A 141 -19.59 -15.01 21.11
C ALA A 141 -19.31 -16.12 22.11
N THR A 142 -18.05 -16.29 22.49
CA THR A 142 -17.64 -17.26 23.51
C THR A 142 -17.40 -16.55 24.83
N THR A 143 -17.85 -17.13 25.93
CA THR A 143 -17.55 -16.61 27.26
C THR A 143 -16.16 -17.06 27.67
N ILE A 144 -15.32 -16.11 28.05
CA ILE A 144 -13.98 -16.35 28.60
C ILE A 144 -14.00 -15.98 30.08
N SER A 145 -13.62 -16.93 30.93
CA SER A 145 -13.45 -16.70 32.36
C SER A 145 -12.03 -16.22 32.64
N THR A 146 -11.90 -15.09 33.32
CA THR A 146 -10.61 -14.49 33.71
C THR A 146 -10.61 -14.16 35.20
N PRO A 147 -9.45 -13.90 35.83
CA PRO A 147 -9.39 -13.42 37.22
C PRO A 147 -10.18 -12.13 37.49
N PHE A 148 -10.53 -11.37 36.43
CA PHE A 148 -11.26 -10.10 36.52
C PHE A 148 -12.77 -10.25 36.24
N GLY A 149 -13.25 -11.48 36.02
CA GLY A 149 -14.64 -11.79 35.70
C GLY A 149 -14.81 -12.42 34.32
N GLU A 150 -16.08 -12.56 33.92
CA GLU A 150 -16.46 -13.14 32.63
C GLU A 150 -16.53 -12.07 31.53
N PHE A 151 -15.89 -12.37 30.40
CA PHE A 151 -15.92 -11.52 29.20
C PHE A 151 -16.54 -12.27 28.03
N SER A 152 -17.27 -11.55 27.18
CA SER A 152 -17.67 -12.04 25.87
C SER A 152 -16.55 -11.79 24.87
N SER A 153 -16.02 -12.84 24.25
CA SER A 153 -15.07 -12.73 23.15
C SER A 153 -15.81 -12.66 21.82
N LEU A 154 -15.62 -11.54 21.12
CA LEU A 154 -16.13 -11.31 19.77
C LEU A 154 -14.98 -11.39 18.78
N GLU A 155 -15.08 -12.29 17.81
CA GLU A 155 -14.07 -12.48 16.80
C GLU A 155 -14.34 -11.59 15.57
N TYR A 156 -13.28 -10.96 15.08
CA TYR A 156 -13.24 -10.17 13.86
C TYR A 156 -12.13 -10.70 12.96
N LYS A 157 -12.40 -10.80 11.67
CA LYS A 157 -11.41 -11.12 10.64
C LYS A 157 -10.93 -9.82 10.00
N SER A 158 -9.62 -9.73 9.76
CA SER A 158 -9.05 -8.64 8.97
C SER A 158 -9.46 -8.78 7.49
N LEU A 159 -9.84 -7.66 6.88
CA LEU A 159 -10.12 -7.57 5.44
C LEU A 159 -8.88 -7.16 4.63
N VAL A 160 -7.79 -6.79 5.32
CA VAL A 160 -6.56 -6.29 4.69
C VAL A 160 -5.34 -7.16 4.97
N GLN A 161 -5.37 -7.99 6.00
CA GLN A 161 -4.31 -8.96 6.31
C GLN A 161 -4.90 -10.36 6.25
N GLU A 162 -4.35 -11.20 5.37
CA GLU A 162 -4.74 -12.61 5.29
C GLU A 162 -4.47 -13.32 6.61
N ASP A 163 -5.39 -14.21 7.00
CA ASP A 163 -5.32 -15.05 8.20
C ASP A 163 -5.13 -14.32 9.53
N GLN A 164 -5.31 -12.99 9.56
CA GLN A 164 -5.31 -12.21 10.79
C GLN A 164 -6.72 -12.14 11.39
N THR A 165 -6.85 -12.63 12.63
CA THR A 165 -8.05 -12.45 13.46
C THR A 165 -7.76 -11.53 14.64
N TYR A 166 -8.80 -10.83 15.08
CA TYR A 166 -8.80 -10.00 16.26
C TYR A 166 -9.92 -10.45 17.19
N HIS A 167 -9.68 -10.39 18.50
CA HIS A 167 -10.70 -10.65 19.50
C HIS A 167 -10.98 -9.36 20.28
N ALA A 168 -12.24 -8.94 20.33
CA ALA A 168 -12.70 -7.92 21.25
C ALA A 168 -13.27 -8.61 22.49
N LEU A 169 -12.62 -8.42 23.63
CA LEU A 169 -13.11 -8.89 24.92
C LEU A 169 -14.03 -7.82 25.51
N VAL A 170 -15.30 -8.16 25.67
CA VAL A 170 -16.35 -7.22 26.09
C VAL A 170 -16.91 -7.64 27.45
N PHE A 171 -16.84 -6.74 28.42
CA PHE A 171 -17.50 -6.91 29.71
C PHE A 171 -18.87 -6.22 29.70
N GLY A 172 -19.94 -6.97 29.98
CA GLY A 172 -21.31 -6.44 29.96
C GLY A 172 -21.81 -6.05 28.56
N ASN A 173 -22.75 -5.10 28.50
CA ASN A 173 -23.32 -4.61 27.24
C ASN A 173 -22.85 -3.17 26.95
N VAL A 174 -22.09 -3.02 25.88
CA VAL A 174 -21.52 -1.73 25.44
C VAL A 174 -22.33 -1.05 24.32
N SER A 175 -23.35 -1.71 23.78
CA SER A 175 -24.13 -1.20 22.65
C SER A 175 -24.92 0.05 23.06
N GLY A 176 -24.75 1.13 22.31
CA GLY A 176 -25.43 2.41 22.55
C GLY A 176 -24.94 3.19 23.78
N GLN A 177 -23.93 2.68 24.48
CA GLN A 177 -23.38 3.33 25.67
C GLN A 177 -22.38 4.43 25.29
N LYS A 178 -22.31 5.48 26.12
CA LYS A 178 -21.30 6.54 26.03
C LYS A 178 -20.20 6.28 27.07
N ASN A 179 -18.99 6.79 26.80
CA ASN A 179 -17.84 6.68 27.71
C ASN A 179 -17.48 5.24 28.10
N VAL A 180 -17.63 4.30 27.17
CA VAL A 180 -17.20 2.90 27.36
C VAL A 180 -15.67 2.89 27.50
N PRO A 181 -15.11 2.35 28.60
CA PRO A 181 -13.66 2.21 28.74
C PRO A 181 -13.09 1.27 27.67
N VAL A 182 -12.00 1.68 27.02
CA VAL A 182 -11.25 0.88 26.04
C VAL A 182 -9.77 0.92 26.41
N SER A 183 -9.12 -0.25 26.40
CA SER A 183 -7.69 -0.45 26.72
C SER A 183 -6.96 -1.07 25.56
#